data_AF-A0AAV4ZW66-F1
#
_entry.id   AF-A0AAV4ZW66-F1
#
_cell.length_a   1.000
_cell.length_b   1.000
_cell.length_c   1.000
_cell.angle_alpha   90.00
_cell.angle_beta   90.00
_cell.angle_gamma   90.00
#
_symmetry.space_group_name_H-M   'P 1'
#
loop_
_entity.id
_entity.type
_entity.pdbx_description
1 polymer ?
#
loop_
_entity_poly.entity_id
_entity_poly.type
_entity_poly.pdbx_seq_one_letter_code
_entity_poly.pdbx_strand_id
1 'polypeptide(L)'
;MGDQPKPLAIGKHDPLLRTYHLLEHLRRDSGLFRRNEDAILAATNLVVFVFTMTGIVYATQHDHNPAIQTPVDALYFTVTSLTTTGYGDITLPGSSGRLLSVFVMICGVTLFFRLAQVVFRPYKVRFPCDACGLQRHEPDAVHCKACGNLLNIPDEGAD
;
A
#
# COMPACT_ATOMS: atom_id res chain seq x y z
N MET A 1 57.46 -18.42 9.64
CA MET A 1 56.63 -18.05 10.80
C MET A 1 55.52 -17.15 10.27
N GLY A 2 54.34 -17.70 10.02
CA GLY A 2 53.24 -17.01 9.35
C GLY A 2 52.16 -18.03 9.03
N ASP A 3 51.30 -18.25 10.03
CA ASP A 3 50.30 -19.29 10.12
C ASP A 3 49.22 -19.11 9.05
N GLN A 4 48.95 -20.16 8.26
CA GLN A 4 47.90 -20.19 7.25
C GLN A 4 46.69 -20.92 7.87
N PRO A 5 45.53 -20.29 8.07
CA PRO A 5 44.39 -20.98 8.65
C PRO A 5 43.84 -22.03 7.66
N LYS A 6 43.77 -23.28 8.13
CA LYS A 6 43.19 -24.43 7.43
C LYS A 6 41.71 -24.17 7.08
N PRO A 7 41.22 -24.63 5.92
CA PRO A 7 39.80 -24.55 5.60
C PRO A 7 39.01 -25.45 6.55
N LEU A 8 38.03 -24.86 7.24
CA LEU A 8 37.08 -25.56 8.09
C LEU A 8 36.15 -26.39 7.17
N ALA A 9 36.34 -27.70 7.16
CA ALA A 9 35.45 -28.65 6.50
C ALA A 9 34.14 -28.72 7.28
N ILE A 10 33.17 -27.87 6.94
CA ILE A 10 31.81 -27.90 7.48
C ILE A 10 30.96 -28.81 6.58
N GLY A 11 30.30 -29.78 7.22
CA GLY A 11 29.69 -30.95 6.60
C GLY A 11 28.66 -30.66 5.51
N LYS A 12 28.71 -31.49 4.46
CA LYS A 12 27.82 -31.45 3.28
C LYS A 12 26.45 -32.10 3.53
N HIS A 13 25.79 -31.83 4.66
CA HIS A 13 24.52 -32.51 4.99
C HIS A 13 23.47 -31.65 5.71
N ASP A 14 23.38 -30.36 5.40
CA ASP A 14 22.27 -29.54 5.90
C ASP A 14 21.30 -29.16 4.76
N PRO A 15 20.23 -29.95 4.52
CA PRO A 15 19.18 -29.59 3.57
C PRO A 15 18.45 -28.29 3.96
N LEU A 16 18.59 -27.84 5.22
CA LEU A 16 17.98 -26.62 5.75
C LEU A 16 18.56 -25.35 5.11
N LEU A 17 19.88 -25.29 4.87
CA LEU A 17 20.53 -24.13 4.25
C LEU A 17 20.10 -23.92 2.79
N ARG A 18 19.74 -25.01 2.10
CA ARG A 18 19.26 -24.97 0.71
C ARG A 18 17.86 -24.37 0.59
N THR A 19 17.02 -24.60 1.60
CA THR A 19 15.67 -24.02 1.68
C THR A 19 15.72 -22.51 1.93
N TYR A 20 16.67 -22.03 2.74
CA TYR A 20 16.87 -20.58 2.93
C TYR A 20 17.33 -19.87 1.66
N HIS A 21 18.20 -20.50 0.85
CA HIS A 21 18.58 -19.95 -0.46
C HIS A 21 17.44 -19.93 -1.48
N LEU A 22 16.48 -20.84 -1.38
CA LEU A 22 15.26 -20.82 -2.20
C LEU A 22 14.26 -19.76 -1.73
N LEU A 23 14.19 -19.49 -0.43
CA LEU A 23 13.40 -18.37 0.12
C LEU A 23 13.96 -17.00 -0.27
N GLU A 24 15.29 -16.86 -0.43
CA GLU A 24 15.89 -15.63 -0.97
C GLU A 24 15.65 -15.44 -2.47
N HIS A 25 15.57 -16.52 -3.25
CA HIS A 25 15.26 -16.43 -4.69
C HIS A 25 13.79 -16.10 -4.96
N LEU A 26 12.85 -16.64 -4.16
CA LEU A 26 11.44 -16.21 -4.21
C LEU A 26 11.25 -14.75 -3.77
N ARG A 27 12.14 -14.23 -2.92
CA ARG A 27 12.14 -12.81 -2.53
C ARG A 27 12.67 -11.88 -3.65
N ARG A 28 13.22 -12.44 -4.74
CA ARG A 28 13.79 -11.70 -5.88
C ARG A 28 12.79 -11.47 -7.02
N ASP A 29 11.72 -12.27 -7.10
CA ASP A 29 10.62 -12.07 -8.05
C ASP A 29 9.74 -10.85 -7.71
N SER A 30 9.89 -10.27 -6.53
CA SER A 30 9.07 -9.18 -6.04
C SER A 30 9.64 -7.78 -6.33
N GLY A 31 10.56 -7.61 -7.29
CA GLY A 31 11.12 -6.30 -7.65
C GLY A 31 10.06 -5.26 -8.06
N LEU A 32 8.99 -5.71 -8.72
CA LEU A 32 7.78 -4.94 -9.03
C LEU A 32 6.88 -4.77 -7.80
N PHE A 33 6.71 -5.83 -7.01
CA PHE A 33 5.92 -5.77 -5.78
C PHE A 33 6.53 -4.80 -4.77
N ARG A 34 7.86 -4.71 -4.66
CA ARG A 34 8.58 -3.82 -3.74
C ARG A 34 8.54 -2.35 -4.18
N ARG A 35 8.27 -2.09 -5.47
CA ARG A 35 8.08 -0.75 -6.01
C ARG A 35 6.65 -0.25 -5.80
N ASN A 36 5.68 -1.17 -5.77
CA ASN A 36 4.26 -0.88 -5.58
C ASN A 36 3.70 -1.45 -4.26
N GLU A 37 4.57 -1.83 -3.32
CA GLU A 37 4.21 -2.57 -2.10
C GLU A 37 3.23 -1.78 -1.26
N ASP A 38 3.57 -0.50 -1.06
CA ASP A 38 2.73 0.48 -0.39
C ASP A 38 1.34 0.55 -1.04
N ALA A 39 1.25 0.44 -2.36
CA ALA A 39 0.00 0.60 -3.11
C ALA A 39 -0.88 -0.65 -2.98
N ILE A 40 -0.25 -1.83 -3.10
CA ILE A 40 -0.92 -3.12 -2.97
C ILE A 40 -1.40 -3.32 -1.54
N LEU A 41 -0.58 -2.96 -0.53
CA LEU A 41 -0.98 -3.02 0.87
C LEU A 41 -2.13 -2.06 1.18
N ALA A 42 -2.07 -0.81 0.68
CA ALA A 42 -3.16 0.14 0.86
C ALA A 42 -4.46 -0.34 0.19
N ALA A 43 -4.38 -0.86 -1.04
CA ALA A 43 -5.53 -1.42 -1.75
C ALA A 43 -6.11 -2.65 -1.03
N THR A 44 -5.25 -3.56 -0.56
CA THR A 44 -5.68 -4.77 0.16
C THR A 44 -6.39 -4.40 1.46
N ASN A 45 -5.84 -3.48 2.25
CA ASN A 45 -6.48 -3.00 3.48
C ASN A 45 -7.84 -2.34 3.20
N LEU A 46 -7.94 -1.55 2.13
CA LEU A 46 -9.19 -0.93 1.71
C LEU A 46 -10.24 -1.99 1.36
N VAL A 47 -9.87 -2.99 0.56
CA VAL A 47 -10.77 -4.08 0.14
C VAL A 47 -11.26 -4.87 1.36
N VAL A 48 -10.35 -5.30 2.23
CA VAL A 48 -10.71 -6.03 3.46
C VAL A 48 -11.64 -5.21 4.34
N PHE A 49 -11.38 -3.91 4.49
CA PHE A 49 -12.26 -3.00 5.24
C PHE A 49 -13.65 -2.90 4.62
N VAL A 50 -13.75 -2.71 3.30
CA VAL A 50 -15.05 -2.61 2.59
C VAL A 50 -15.87 -3.88 2.80
N PHE A 51 -15.30 -5.06 2.58
CA PHE A 51 -16.04 -6.32 2.73
C PHE A 51 -16.43 -6.57 4.19
N THR A 52 -15.54 -6.27 5.14
CA THR A 52 -15.82 -6.43 6.57
C THR A 52 -16.94 -5.49 7.02
N MET A 53 -16.88 -4.20 6.66
CA MET A 53 -17.91 -3.22 7.01
C MET A 53 -19.24 -3.53 6.32
N THR A 54 -19.21 -3.96 5.06
CA THR A 54 -20.42 -4.42 4.34
C THR A 54 -21.11 -5.54 5.11
N GLY A 55 -20.34 -6.55 5.56
CA GLY A 55 -20.88 -7.65 6.37
C GLY A 55 -21.49 -7.17 7.69
N ILE A 56 -20.83 -6.24 8.40
CA ILE A 56 -21.32 -5.67 9.65
C ILE A 56 -22.60 -4.85 9.43
N VAL A 57 -22.62 -3.99 8.40
CA VAL A 57 -23.79 -3.17 8.05
C VAL A 57 -24.96 -4.05 7.68
N TYR A 58 -24.75 -5.07 6.84
CA TYR A 58 -25.79 -6.02 6.48
C TYR A 58 -26.31 -6.77 7.71
N ALA A 59 -25.42 -7.36 8.51
CA ALA A 59 -25.81 -8.13 9.69
C ALA A 59 -26.56 -7.32 10.75
N THR A 60 -26.26 -6.02 10.88
CA THR A 60 -26.92 -5.16 11.88
C THR A 60 -28.23 -4.56 11.37
N GLN A 61 -28.33 -4.26 10.08
CA GLN A 61 -29.43 -3.46 9.53
C GLN A 61 -30.42 -4.24 8.67
N HIS A 62 -30.10 -5.44 8.20
CA HIS A 62 -30.98 -6.21 7.31
C HIS A 62 -32.40 -6.41 7.87
N ASP A 63 -32.50 -6.71 9.16
CA ASP A 63 -33.80 -6.98 9.81
C ASP A 63 -34.57 -5.70 10.17
N HIS A 64 -33.88 -4.56 10.34
CA HIS A 64 -34.45 -3.34 10.91
C HIS A 64 -34.60 -2.20 9.90
N ASN A 65 -33.89 -2.26 8.76
CA ASN A 65 -33.82 -1.19 7.78
C ASN A 65 -34.39 -1.64 6.43
N PRO A 66 -35.55 -1.12 6.00
CA PRO A 66 -36.10 -1.47 4.69
C PRO A 66 -35.21 -1.03 3.53
N ALA A 67 -34.28 -0.09 3.74
CA ALA A 67 -33.33 0.34 2.72
C ALA A 67 -32.17 -0.64 2.47
N ILE A 68 -31.97 -1.65 3.34
CA ILE A 68 -30.90 -2.64 3.19
C ILE A 68 -31.53 -4.04 3.15
N GLN A 69 -31.86 -4.50 1.94
CA GLN A 69 -32.50 -5.81 1.74
C GLN A 69 -31.52 -6.86 1.22
N THR A 70 -30.51 -6.42 0.47
CA THR A 70 -29.48 -7.30 -0.10
C THR A 70 -28.08 -6.93 0.40
N PRO A 71 -27.12 -7.87 0.37
CA PRO A 71 -25.72 -7.56 0.65
C PRO A 71 -25.14 -6.48 -0.27
N VAL A 72 -25.71 -6.34 -1.47
CA VAL A 72 -25.31 -5.31 -2.46
C VAL A 72 -25.70 -3.92 -1.98
N ASP A 73 -26.85 -3.75 -1.32
CA ASP A 73 -27.28 -2.47 -0.76
C ASP A 73 -26.34 -2.01 0.37
N ALA A 74 -25.92 -2.95 1.23
CA ALA A 74 -24.94 -2.69 2.28
C ALA A 74 -23.55 -2.36 1.71
N LEU A 75 -23.15 -3.02 0.62
CA LEU A 75 -21.90 -2.73 -0.08
C LEU A 75 -21.95 -1.33 -0.69
N TYR A 76 -23.06 -0.99 -1.34
CA TYR A 76 -23.29 0.32 -1.92
C TYR A 76 -23.22 1.43 -0.87
N PHE A 77 -23.89 1.27 0.28
CA PHE A 77 -23.76 2.22 1.40
C PHE A 77 -22.31 2.37 1.87
N THR A 78 -21.60 1.23 2.02
CA THR A 78 -20.22 1.23 2.52
C THR A 78 -19.28 1.92 1.54
N VAL A 79 -19.38 1.62 0.24
CA VAL A 79 -18.55 2.22 -0.81
C VAL A 79 -18.83 3.71 -0.93
N THR A 80 -20.10 4.12 -1.02
CA THR A 80 -20.48 5.54 -1.17
C THR A 80 -20.09 6.39 0.05
N SER A 81 -20.15 5.81 1.24
CA SER A 81 -19.68 6.46 2.49
C SER A 81 -18.15 6.57 2.52
N LEU A 82 -17.45 5.49 2.16
CA LEU A 82 -15.99 5.42 2.08
C LEU A 82 -15.41 6.42 1.07
N THR A 83 -16.01 6.51 -0.11
CA THR A 83 -15.59 7.43 -1.17
C THR A 83 -16.04 8.87 -0.92
N THR A 84 -16.71 9.13 0.21
CA THR A 84 -17.32 10.43 0.55
C THR A 84 -18.31 10.96 -0.48
N THR A 85 -18.81 10.08 -1.36
CA THR A 85 -19.83 10.43 -2.36
C THR A 85 -21.18 10.67 -1.70
N GLY A 86 -21.55 9.79 -0.76
CA GLY A 86 -22.69 9.98 0.14
C GLY A 86 -23.99 10.39 -0.52
N TYR A 87 -24.49 9.62 -1.50
CA TYR A 87 -25.73 9.95 -2.23
C TYR A 87 -26.95 10.15 -1.33
N GLY A 88 -26.99 9.52 -0.15
CA GLY A 88 -28.00 9.74 0.88
C GLY A 88 -29.35 9.05 0.59
N ASP A 89 -29.42 8.25 -0.47
CA ASP A 89 -30.54 7.37 -0.82
C ASP A 89 -30.66 6.18 0.14
N ILE A 90 -29.53 5.63 0.59
CA ILE A 90 -29.47 4.60 1.61
C ILE A 90 -28.75 5.15 2.84
N THR A 91 -29.42 5.08 4.00
CA THR A 91 -28.86 5.52 5.28
C THR A 91 -29.16 4.49 6.37
N LEU A 92 -28.39 4.51 7.47
CA LEU A 92 -28.63 3.65 8.62
C LEU A 92 -29.42 4.42 9.69
N PRO A 93 -30.73 4.16 9.83
CA PRO A 93 -31.53 4.78 10.88
C PRO A 93 -31.16 4.22 12.26
N GLY A 94 -31.53 4.97 13.30
CA GLY A 94 -31.28 4.60 14.70
C GLY A 94 -29.91 5.06 15.24
N SER A 95 -29.78 5.09 16.56
CA SER A 95 -28.56 5.55 17.23
C SER A 95 -27.36 4.65 16.93
N SER A 96 -27.55 3.33 16.91
CA SER A 96 -26.52 2.35 16.54
C SER A 96 -26.09 2.50 15.08
N GLY A 97 -27.04 2.65 14.16
CA GLY A 97 -26.80 2.85 12.74
C GLY A 97 -26.03 4.14 12.43
N ARG A 98 -26.37 5.23 13.13
CA ARG A 98 -25.62 6.50 13.04
C ARG A 98 -24.21 6.37 13.56
N LEU A 99 -23.99 5.70 14.69
CA LEU A 99 -22.65 5.48 15.23
C LEU A 99 -21.80 4.63 14.28
N LEU A 100 -22.40 3.58 13.69
CA LEU A 100 -21.74 2.74 12.68
C LEU A 100 -21.39 3.56 11.42
N SER A 101 -22.29 4.43 10.98
CA SER A 101 -22.03 5.32 9.83
C SER A 101 -20.85 6.26 10.09
N VAL A 102 -20.81 6.89 11.27
CA VAL A 102 -19.67 7.74 11.69
C VAL A 102 -18.37 6.95 11.70
N PHE A 103 -18.39 5.71 12.21
CA PHE A 103 -17.22 4.84 12.23
C PHE A 103 -16.73 4.50 10.81
N VAL A 104 -17.64 4.11 9.92
CA VAL A 104 -17.33 3.83 8.51
C VAL A 104 -16.74 5.07 7.83
N MET A 105 -17.27 6.26 8.09
CA MET A 105 -16.75 7.50 7.53
C MET A 105 -15.32 7.82 8.03
N ILE A 106 -15.06 7.76 9.34
CA ILE A 106 -13.74 8.07 9.91
C ILE A 106 -12.67 7.10 9.38
N CYS A 107 -12.93 5.79 9.49
CA CYS A 107 -12.00 4.77 9.03
C CYS A 107 -11.87 4.79 7.50
N GLY A 108 -12.98 4.98 6.80
CA GLY A 108 -13.02 4.97 5.35
C GLY A 108 -12.24 6.12 4.73
N VAL A 109 -12.49 7.36 5.16
CA VAL A 109 -11.73 8.53 4.70
C VAL A 109 -10.23 8.29 4.89
N THR A 110 -9.83 7.81 6.07
CA THR A 110 -8.41 7.54 6.34
C THR A 110 -7.80 6.54 5.35
N LEU A 111 -8.48 5.44 5.06
CA LEU A 111 -8.00 4.42 4.12
C LEU A 111 -8.01 4.90 2.66
N PHE A 112 -9.06 5.64 2.26
CA PHE A 112 -9.16 6.21 0.92
C PHE A 112 -8.02 7.21 0.66
N PHE A 113 -7.77 8.12 1.60
CA PHE A 113 -6.66 9.07 1.50
C PHE A 113 -5.30 8.37 1.50
N ARG A 114 -5.12 7.28 2.27
CA ARG A 114 -3.90 6.46 2.22
C ARG A 114 -3.67 5.87 0.83
N LEU A 115 -4.70 5.28 0.21
CA LEU A 115 -4.60 4.76 -1.14
C LEU A 115 -4.26 5.89 -2.14
N ALA A 116 -4.98 6.99 -2.08
CA ALA A 116 -4.75 8.14 -2.95
C ALA A 116 -3.32 8.68 -2.81
N GLN A 117 -2.82 8.87 -1.60
CA GLN A 117 -1.44 9.32 -1.34
C GLN A 117 -0.39 8.41 -1.98
N VAL A 118 -0.62 7.10 -1.95
CA VAL A 118 0.32 6.14 -2.53
C VAL A 118 0.24 6.12 -4.05
N VAL A 119 -0.97 6.16 -4.61
CA VAL A 119 -1.20 6.20 -6.07
C VAL A 119 -0.66 7.49 -6.68
N PHE A 120 -0.89 8.63 -6.04
CA PHE A 120 -0.41 9.94 -6.49
C PHE A 120 0.98 10.29 -5.95
N ARG A 121 1.71 9.34 -5.34
CA ARG A 121 3.07 9.60 -4.87
C ARG A 121 3.95 9.88 -6.08
N PRO A 122 4.55 11.08 -6.22
CA PRO A 122 5.41 11.38 -7.36
C PRO A 122 6.56 10.39 -7.39
N TYR A 123 6.77 9.77 -8.56
CA TYR A 123 7.86 8.85 -8.76
C TYR A 123 9.18 9.62 -8.59
N LYS A 124 10.02 9.20 -7.64
CA LYS A 124 11.35 9.78 -7.42
C LYS A 124 12.42 8.83 -7.88
N VAL A 125 13.32 9.32 -8.71
CA VAL A 125 14.49 8.56 -9.16
C VAL A 125 15.56 8.57 -8.06
N ARG A 126 16.26 7.43 -7.94
CA ARG A 126 17.45 7.36 -7.09
C ARG A 126 18.68 7.67 -7.93
N PHE A 127 19.25 8.85 -7.73
CA PHE A 127 20.49 9.28 -8.37
C PHE A 127 21.31 10.02 -7.31
N PRO A 128 22.55 9.62 -7.02
CA PRO A 128 23.39 10.27 -6.02
C PRO A 128 23.89 11.61 -6.53
N CYS A 129 23.75 12.67 -5.74
CA CYS A 129 24.38 13.96 -6.01
C CYS A 129 25.81 13.98 -5.48
N ASP A 130 26.80 14.22 -6.35
CA ASP A 130 28.22 14.25 -5.98
C ASP A 130 28.60 15.39 -5.01
N ALA A 131 27.81 16.47 -4.99
CA ALA A 131 28.11 17.65 -4.17
C ALA A 131 27.59 17.54 -2.72
N CYS A 132 26.39 16.98 -2.50
CA CYS A 132 25.75 16.96 -1.18
C CYS A 132 25.28 15.58 -0.72
N GLY A 133 25.36 14.55 -1.57
CA GLY A 133 24.94 13.19 -1.24
C GLY A 133 23.43 12.97 -1.18
N LEU A 134 22.60 13.92 -1.63
CA LEU A 134 21.16 13.68 -1.78
C LEU A 134 20.93 12.54 -2.79
N GLN A 135 20.10 11.57 -2.43
CA GLN A 135 19.90 10.33 -3.20
C GLN A 135 18.60 10.29 -4.00
N ARG A 136 17.63 11.17 -3.70
CA ARG A 136 16.28 11.14 -4.30
C ARG A 136 15.98 12.46 -4.98
N HIS A 137 15.74 12.41 -6.28
CA HIS A 137 15.44 13.57 -7.11
C HIS A 137 14.11 13.37 -7.86
N GLU A 138 13.54 14.47 -8.35
CA GLU A 138 12.50 14.40 -9.39
C GLU A 138 13.13 13.80 -10.67
N PRO A 139 12.36 13.07 -11.50
CA PRO A 139 12.89 12.39 -12.68
C PRO A 139 13.47 13.37 -13.73
N ASP A 140 12.92 14.58 -13.81
CA ASP A 140 13.28 15.67 -14.72
C ASP A 140 14.19 16.74 -14.07
N ALA A 141 14.77 16.44 -12.90
CA ALA A 141 15.57 17.41 -12.17
C ALA A 141 16.96 17.66 -12.81
N VAL A 142 17.11 18.80 -13.50
CA VAL A 142 18.41 19.28 -14.03
C VAL A 142 19.33 19.80 -12.91
N HIS A 143 18.76 20.23 -11.78
CA HIS A 143 19.51 20.75 -10.64
C HIS A 143 19.12 20.04 -9.34
N CYS A 144 20.09 19.83 -8.45
CA CYS A 144 19.86 19.28 -7.13
C CYS A 144 19.08 20.28 -6.25
N LYS A 145 17.90 19.87 -5.77
CA LYS A 145 17.06 20.69 -4.87
C LYS A 145 17.75 21.14 -3.58
N ALA A 146 18.73 20.38 -3.08
CA ALA A 146 19.42 20.69 -1.83
C ALA A 146 20.61 21.64 -1.98
N CYS A 147 21.41 21.52 -3.05
CA CYS A 147 22.65 22.28 -3.20
C CYS A 147 22.78 23.07 -4.51
N GLY A 148 21.86 22.90 -5.45
CA GLY A 148 21.90 23.56 -6.76
C GLY A 148 22.88 22.95 -7.77
N ASN A 149 23.60 21.87 -7.42
CA ASN A 149 24.52 21.22 -8.36
C ASN A 149 23.78 20.69 -9.60
N LEU A 150 24.40 20.82 -10.77
CA LEU A 150 23.84 20.33 -12.03
C LEU A 150 23.86 18.78 -12.02
N LEU A 151 22.70 18.19 -12.27
CA LEU A 151 22.49 16.73 -12.31
C LEU A 151 22.27 16.31 -13.76
N ASN A 152 22.92 15.22 -14.17
CA ASN A 152 22.74 14.61 -15.49
C ASN A 152 22.10 13.23 -15.31
N ILE A 153 20.79 13.23 -15.01
CA ILE A 153 20.01 12.01 -14.84
C ILE A 153 19.72 11.46 -16.26
N PRO A 154 20.09 10.22 -16.58
CA PRO A 154 19.78 9.64 -17.88
C PRO A 154 18.27 9.46 -18.02
N ASP A 155 17.69 10.09 -19.02
CA ASP A 155 16.29 9.93 -19.41
C ASP A 155 16.19 9.27 -20.80
N GLU A 156 15.11 8.55 -21.06
CA GLU A 156 14.92 7.84 -22.33
C GLU A 156 14.52 8.77 -23.49
N GLY A 157 14.35 10.08 -23.24
CA GLY A 157 14.07 11.09 -24.26
C GLY A 157 12.65 10.96 -24.83
N ALA A 158 11.71 10.50 -24.00
CA ALA A 158 10.30 10.36 -24.37
C ALA A 158 9.56 11.68 -24.13
N ASP A 159 9.84 12.67 -24.97
CA ASP A 159 8.98 13.84 -25.17
C ASP A 159 8.03 13.58 -26.36
#